data_AF-A0A9E0RDF9-F1
#
_entry.id   AF-A0A9E0RDF9-F1
#
_cell.length_a   1.000
_cell.length_b   1.000
_cell.length_c   1.000
_cell.angle_alpha   90.00
_cell.angle_beta   90.00
_cell.angle_gamma   90.00
#
_symmetry.space_group_name_H-M   'P 1'
#
loop_
_entity.id
_entity.type
_entity.pdbx_description
1 polymer ?
#
loop_
_entity_poly.entity_id
_entity_poly.type
_entity_poly.pdbx_seq_one_letter_code
_entity_poly.pdbx_strand_id
1 'polypeptide(L)'
;METAFQATAIGPLPESPRKRARIGEELQPIGSYAGAVPYLGTIEAVEALQDCEKNDPEFQDKEWWWDHQRIRFLNGKLGLRFLLLIIPFAWILTITVGGMALIGWSVLEVAKAYELPGLLVGVLGLIFVPGWMLFAFWIARPTTNWIMSSGIDFFLKPFEKTLIKKLGETLEDGCSEFNRITGQVRIALGGKRFFDAPFIEFDAYVDRVIQESGVFYRLMLVHRYTQKTFNKTAFSSIESNKNEVLATWDMLQRYMDVTHPLPDTTRLEPFRHLDPVTAEHDRKTGRNPRYWRDLDLESWKEGKGWTEVHRYQNEYPWGSRVCKLTPQLGKISMEEYRKQRPAGAWSI
;
A
#
# COMPACT_ATOMS: atom_id res chain seq x y z
N MET A 1 -14.13 8.66 -24.22
CA MET A 1 -12.76 9.19 -24.41
C MET A 1 -12.01 9.03 -23.10
N GLU A 2 -10.83 8.41 -23.11
CA GLU A 2 -9.90 8.44 -21.97
C GLU A 2 -9.29 9.84 -21.91
N THR A 3 -10.00 10.75 -21.26
CA THR A 3 -9.51 12.12 -21.03
C THR A 3 -9.01 12.22 -19.60
N ALA A 4 -7.79 12.74 -19.47
CA ALA A 4 -7.22 13.16 -18.20
C ALA A 4 -8.24 13.94 -17.36
N PHE A 5 -8.21 13.74 -16.05
CA PHE A 5 -9.11 14.45 -15.15
C PHE A 5 -8.76 15.94 -15.12
N GLN A 6 -9.79 16.80 -15.22
CA GLN A 6 -9.68 18.25 -15.12
C GLN A 6 -10.86 18.78 -14.32
N ALA A 7 -10.61 19.43 -13.18
CA ALA A 7 -11.70 19.93 -12.33
C ALA A 7 -12.47 21.10 -12.94
N THR A 8 -11.88 21.84 -13.88
CA THR A 8 -12.52 22.96 -14.58
C THR A 8 -13.44 22.49 -15.71
N ALA A 9 -13.27 21.26 -16.20
CA ALA A 9 -13.99 20.69 -17.34
C ALA A 9 -14.83 19.46 -16.98
N ILE A 10 -15.33 19.38 -15.73
CA ILE A 10 -16.21 18.28 -15.32
C ILE A 10 -17.53 18.39 -16.09
N GLY A 11 -17.74 17.46 -17.03
CA GLY A 11 -18.96 17.34 -17.82
C GLY A 11 -20.17 16.84 -17.01
N PRO A 12 -21.35 16.81 -17.63
CA PRO A 12 -22.55 16.28 -17.01
C PRO A 12 -22.39 14.78 -16.72
N LEU A 13 -22.90 14.33 -15.57
CA LEU A 13 -22.81 12.95 -15.11
C LEU A 13 -24.19 12.44 -14.68
N PRO A 14 -24.45 11.13 -14.76
CA PRO A 14 -25.68 10.57 -14.24
C PRO A 14 -25.71 10.63 -12.72
N GLU A 15 -26.92 10.72 -12.18
CA GLU A 15 -27.15 10.70 -10.74
C GLU A 15 -26.63 9.38 -10.12
N SER A 16 -26.21 9.45 -8.87
CA SER A 16 -25.81 8.27 -8.11
C SER A 16 -27.05 7.40 -7.82
N PRO A 17 -27.01 6.07 -8.08
CA PRO A 17 -28.12 5.16 -7.76
C PRO A 17 -28.50 5.14 -6.28
N ARG A 18 -27.56 5.49 -5.40
CA ARG A 18 -27.77 5.63 -3.96
C ARG A 18 -27.40 7.03 -3.50
N LYS A 19 -28.00 7.48 -2.39
CA LYS A 19 -27.60 8.72 -1.73
C LYS A 19 -26.10 8.69 -1.41
N ARG A 20 -25.41 9.76 -1.78
CA ARG A 20 -23.97 9.94 -1.51
C ARG A 20 -23.71 10.31 -0.06
N ALA A 21 -24.66 10.92 0.63
CA ALA A 21 -24.55 11.13 2.08
C ALA A 21 -24.67 9.78 2.81
N ARG A 22 -23.67 9.46 3.64
CA ARG A 22 -23.57 8.19 4.38
C ARG A 22 -23.37 8.48 5.86
N ILE A 23 -23.92 7.63 6.72
CA ILE A 23 -23.86 7.82 8.17
C ILE A 23 -22.45 7.50 8.65
N GLY A 24 -21.82 8.44 9.35
CA GLY A 24 -20.47 8.26 9.92
C GLY A 24 -19.31 8.48 8.94
N GLU A 25 -19.62 8.78 7.67
CA GLU A 25 -18.65 9.04 6.61
C GLU A 25 -18.82 10.47 6.08
N GLU A 26 -17.74 11.24 6.02
CA GLU A 26 -17.77 12.63 5.55
C GLU A 26 -17.40 12.69 4.06
N LEU A 27 -18.41 12.90 3.20
CA LEU A 27 -18.20 13.06 1.75
C LEU A 27 -17.32 14.27 1.46
N GLN A 28 -16.27 14.05 0.66
CA GLN A 28 -15.31 15.08 0.31
C GLN A 28 -15.60 15.72 -1.06
N PRO A 29 -15.35 17.03 -1.21
CA PRO A 29 -15.57 17.73 -2.47
C PRO A 29 -14.54 17.29 -3.53
N ILE A 30 -14.97 17.29 -4.79
CA ILE A 30 -14.12 17.05 -5.96
C ILE A 30 -13.83 18.36 -6.68
N GLY A 31 -12.57 18.60 -7.03
CA GLY A 31 -12.13 19.75 -7.83
C GLY A 31 -11.99 21.06 -7.06
N SER A 32 -11.91 20.98 -5.73
CA SER A 32 -11.61 22.10 -4.82
C SER A 32 -10.28 21.87 -4.16
N TYR A 33 -9.33 22.77 -4.39
CA TYR A 33 -7.94 22.60 -3.99
C TYR A 33 -7.57 23.53 -2.84
N ALA A 34 -7.04 22.96 -1.77
CA ALA A 34 -6.39 23.67 -0.67
C ALA A 34 -4.90 23.88 -0.97
N GLY A 35 -4.26 23.01 -1.75
CA GLY A 35 -2.80 23.06 -1.93
C GLY A 35 -2.05 22.40 -0.77
N ALA A 36 -2.73 21.71 0.14
CA ALA A 36 -2.16 21.07 1.32
C ALA A 36 -1.56 19.71 0.98
N VAL A 37 -0.46 19.36 1.63
CA VAL A 37 0.17 18.03 1.57
C VAL A 37 0.10 17.37 2.95
N PRO A 38 -0.02 16.03 3.03
CA PRO A 38 -0.07 15.32 4.30
C PRO A 38 1.26 15.45 5.06
N TYR A 39 1.23 16.00 6.28
CA TYR A 39 2.44 16.22 7.07
C TYR A 39 3.12 14.91 7.50
N LEU A 40 2.35 13.98 8.09
CA LEU A 40 2.86 12.67 8.52
C LEU A 40 3.29 11.84 7.32
N GLY A 41 2.47 11.81 6.27
CA GLY A 41 2.81 11.11 5.04
C GLY A 41 4.07 11.67 4.35
N THR A 42 4.36 12.96 4.52
CA THR A 42 5.61 13.56 4.03
C THR A 42 6.81 13.04 4.80
N ILE A 43 6.74 13.02 6.15
CA ILE A 43 7.84 12.53 7.01
C ILE A 43 8.20 11.09 6.66
N GLU A 44 7.20 10.20 6.61
CA GLU A 44 7.41 8.78 6.32
C GLU A 44 8.09 8.56 4.96
N ALA A 45 7.86 9.45 4.01
CA ALA A 45 8.36 9.31 2.65
C ALA A 45 9.71 9.98 2.39
N VAL A 46 10.20 10.88 3.27
CA VAL A 46 11.55 11.48 3.13
C VAL A 46 12.63 10.41 3.25
N GLU A 47 12.56 9.58 4.29
CA GLU A 47 13.56 8.53 4.54
C GLU A 47 13.63 7.56 3.35
N ALA A 48 12.47 7.10 2.86
CA ALA A 48 12.39 6.22 1.71
C ALA A 48 12.97 6.85 0.42
N LEU A 49 12.77 8.17 0.22
CA LEU A 49 13.36 8.90 -0.90
C LEU A 49 14.89 8.95 -0.82
N GLN A 50 15.41 9.34 0.35
CA GLN A 50 16.85 9.49 0.56
C GLN A 50 17.58 8.15 0.51
N ASP A 51 16.97 7.08 1.00
CA ASP A 51 17.54 5.73 0.91
C ASP A 51 17.46 5.15 -0.51
N CYS A 52 16.42 5.47 -1.26
CA CYS A 52 16.33 5.09 -2.67
C CYS A 52 17.43 5.79 -3.49
N GLU A 53 17.65 7.10 -3.30
CA GLU A 53 18.69 7.86 -4.02
C GLU A 53 20.10 7.27 -3.84
N LYS A 54 20.43 6.76 -2.64
CA LYS A 54 21.75 6.14 -2.39
C LYS A 54 22.00 4.91 -3.26
N ASN A 55 20.95 4.17 -3.60
CA ASN A 55 21.03 2.91 -4.32
C ASN A 55 20.72 3.08 -5.83
N ASP A 56 19.81 4.00 -6.17
CA ASP A 56 19.37 4.30 -7.54
C ASP A 56 19.11 5.82 -7.71
N PRO A 57 20.14 6.61 -8.05
CA PRO A 57 20.01 8.07 -8.21
C PRO A 57 19.08 8.51 -9.34
N GLU A 58 18.86 7.66 -10.34
CA GLU A 58 18.02 7.94 -11.51
C GLU A 58 16.57 7.52 -11.32
N PHE A 59 16.23 6.87 -10.19
CA PHE A 59 14.89 6.38 -9.86
C PHE A 59 14.28 5.54 -11.01
N GLN A 60 15.10 4.67 -11.62
CA GLN A 60 14.69 3.71 -12.64
C GLN A 60 14.13 2.42 -12.04
N ASP A 61 14.27 2.24 -10.72
CA ASP A 61 13.77 1.09 -10.00
C ASP A 61 12.26 0.92 -10.20
N LYS A 62 11.89 -0.30 -10.60
CA LYS A 62 10.49 -0.69 -10.76
C LYS A 62 9.74 -0.74 -9.44
N GLU A 63 10.45 -0.83 -8.31
CA GLU A 63 9.88 -0.76 -6.97
C GLU A 63 9.52 0.66 -6.55
N TRP A 64 10.00 1.69 -7.27
CA TRP A 64 9.54 3.05 -7.07
C TRP A 64 8.17 3.27 -7.70
N TRP A 65 7.13 3.16 -6.88
CA TRP A 65 5.76 3.08 -7.41
C TRP A 65 5.12 4.41 -7.82
N TRP A 66 5.76 5.57 -7.64
CA TRP A 66 5.15 6.88 -7.92
C TRP A 66 5.97 7.63 -8.96
N ASP A 67 5.33 8.04 -10.06
CA ASP A 67 5.95 8.89 -11.07
C ASP A 67 5.00 10.04 -11.47
N HIS A 68 5.41 10.86 -12.44
CA HIS A 68 4.61 11.98 -12.92
C HIS A 68 3.34 11.58 -13.70
N GLN A 69 3.17 10.30 -14.05
CA GLN A 69 2.05 9.78 -14.83
C GLN A 69 1.16 8.85 -14.01
N ARG A 70 1.73 8.03 -13.12
CA ARG A 70 1.03 6.98 -12.39
C ARG A 70 1.49 6.87 -10.93
N ILE A 71 0.52 6.67 -10.05
CA ILE A 71 0.76 6.18 -8.69
C ILE A 71 0.31 4.73 -8.63
N ARG A 72 1.28 3.83 -8.48
CA ARG A 72 1.09 2.39 -8.26
C ARG A 72 1.14 2.08 -6.78
N PHE A 73 0.44 1.03 -6.37
CA PHE A 73 0.48 0.53 -5.01
C PHE A 73 -0.05 -0.90 -4.94
N LEU A 74 0.47 -1.68 -4.00
CA LEU A 74 -0.04 -3.01 -3.72
C LEU A 74 -1.25 -2.94 -2.80
N ASN A 75 -2.36 -3.57 -3.20
CA ASN A 75 -3.45 -3.82 -2.25
C ASN A 75 -2.93 -4.80 -1.21
N GLY A 76 -2.90 -4.38 0.05
CA GLY A 76 -2.25 -5.07 1.17
C GLY A 76 -2.45 -6.59 1.16
N LYS A 77 -1.51 -7.31 0.53
CA LYS A 77 -1.41 -8.75 0.62
C LYS A 77 -0.55 -9.05 1.84
N LEU A 78 -1.24 -9.32 2.93
CA LEU A 78 -0.71 -9.78 4.21
C LEU A 78 0.16 -11.05 4.08
N GLY A 79 0.16 -11.72 2.91
CA GLY A 79 0.76 -13.03 2.67
C GLY A 79 2.27 -13.13 2.80
N LEU A 80 3.05 -12.08 2.46
CA LEU A 80 4.52 -12.18 2.54
C LEU A 80 5.01 -12.21 3.99
N ARG A 81 4.39 -11.43 4.89
CA ARG A 81 4.69 -11.46 6.33
C ARG A 81 4.32 -12.80 6.96
N PHE A 82 3.24 -13.44 6.52
CA PHE A 82 2.90 -14.80 6.96
C PHE A 82 3.91 -15.85 6.47
N LEU A 83 4.41 -15.74 5.24
CA LEU A 83 5.44 -16.65 4.73
C LEU A 83 6.72 -16.59 5.58
N LEU A 84 7.18 -15.39 5.95
CA LEU A 84 8.33 -15.21 6.83
C LEU A 84 8.10 -15.80 8.24
N LEU A 85 6.84 -15.80 8.70
CA LEU A 85 6.47 -16.37 9.99
C LEU A 85 6.32 -17.90 9.94
N ILE A 86 6.01 -18.49 8.77
CA ILE A 86 5.90 -19.96 8.63
C ILE A 86 7.27 -20.64 8.76
N ILE A 87 8.34 -20.02 8.26
CA ILE A 87 9.69 -20.60 8.25
C ILE A 87 10.19 -21.01 9.64
N PRO A 88 10.21 -20.14 10.67
CA PRO A 88 10.67 -20.52 12.00
C PRO A 88 9.77 -21.57 12.67
N PHE A 89 8.45 -21.51 12.45
CA PHE A 89 7.52 -22.49 13.00
C PHE A 89 7.71 -23.87 12.37
N ALA A 90 7.84 -23.93 11.04
CA ALA A 90 8.12 -25.17 10.33
C ALA A 90 9.46 -25.77 10.78
N TRP A 91 10.49 -24.95 10.96
CA TRP A 91 11.81 -25.38 11.43
C TRP A 91 11.75 -26.01 12.84
N ILE A 92 11.11 -25.32 13.79
CA ILE A 92 10.94 -25.83 15.16
C ILE A 92 10.13 -27.13 15.15
N LEU A 93 9.07 -27.21 14.33
CA LEU A 93 8.27 -28.42 14.17
C LEU A 93 9.12 -29.58 13.61
N THR A 94 9.96 -29.33 12.61
CA THR A 94 10.85 -30.34 12.02
C THR A 94 11.87 -30.86 13.03
N ILE A 95 12.53 -29.98 13.79
CA ILE A 95 13.49 -30.41 14.83
C ILE A 95 12.79 -31.24 15.91
N THR A 96 11.62 -30.79 16.36
CA THR A 96 10.91 -31.41 17.48
C THR A 96 10.28 -32.72 17.05
N VAL A 97 9.34 -32.69 16.11
CA VAL A 97 8.56 -33.87 15.68
C VAL A 97 9.38 -34.77 14.79
N GLY A 98 10.11 -34.21 13.82
CA GLY A 98 10.95 -34.98 12.91
C GLY A 98 12.09 -35.68 13.63
N GLY A 99 12.76 -34.99 14.55
CA GLY A 99 13.82 -35.60 15.34
C GLY A 99 13.32 -36.66 16.32
N MET A 100 12.17 -36.47 16.97
CA MET A 100 11.55 -37.54 17.78
C MET A 100 11.22 -38.78 16.94
N ALA A 101 10.68 -38.59 15.73
CA ALA A 101 10.38 -39.69 14.83
C ALA A 101 11.65 -40.43 14.39
N LEU A 102 12.73 -39.71 14.08
CA LEU A 102 14.03 -40.30 13.71
C LEU A 102 14.65 -41.08 14.87
N ILE A 103 14.61 -40.55 16.09
CA ILE A 103 15.11 -41.23 17.28
C ILE A 103 14.29 -42.49 17.57
N GLY A 104 12.96 -42.40 17.51
CA GLY A 104 12.07 -43.55 17.67
C GLY A 104 12.33 -44.63 16.62
N TRP A 105 12.47 -44.23 15.35
CA TRP A 105 12.83 -45.13 14.25
C TRP A 105 14.20 -45.79 14.48
N SER A 106 15.19 -45.01 14.91
CA SER A 106 16.55 -45.51 15.17
C SER A 106 16.56 -46.55 16.30
N VAL A 107 15.80 -46.32 17.38
CA VAL A 107 15.65 -47.29 18.48
C VAL A 107 15.05 -48.60 17.97
N LEU A 108 14.04 -48.54 17.09
CA LEU A 108 13.43 -49.74 16.51
C LEU A 108 14.38 -50.49 15.57
N GLU A 109 15.16 -49.79 14.74
CA GLU A 109 16.12 -50.43 13.84
C GLU A 109 17.29 -51.08 14.59
N VAL A 110 17.83 -50.41 15.61
CA VAL A 110 18.85 -51.00 16.49
C VAL A 110 18.29 -52.22 17.22
N ALA A 111 17.06 -52.15 17.71
CA ALA A 111 16.41 -53.29 18.36
C ALA A 111 16.29 -54.51 17.44
N LYS A 112 15.95 -54.30 16.16
CA LYS A 112 15.92 -55.37 15.16
C LYS A 112 17.31 -55.93 14.87
N ALA A 113 18.30 -55.06 14.71
CA ALA A 113 19.66 -55.47 14.34
C ALA A 113 20.37 -56.31 15.42
N TYR A 114 20.07 -56.06 16.69
CA TYR A 114 20.68 -56.74 17.84
C TYR A 114 19.72 -57.66 18.61
N GLU A 115 18.54 -57.96 18.06
CA GLU A 115 17.51 -58.81 18.67
C GLU A 115 17.17 -58.43 20.13
N LEU A 116 17.03 -57.13 20.40
CA LEU A 116 16.82 -56.64 21.76
C LEU A 116 15.45 -57.07 22.33
N PRO A 117 15.38 -57.45 23.63
CA PRO A 117 14.10 -57.72 24.28
C PRO A 117 13.18 -56.49 24.30
N GLY A 118 11.88 -56.70 24.06
CA GLY A 118 10.91 -55.59 23.94
C GLY A 118 10.83 -54.66 25.15
N LEU A 119 11.08 -55.17 26.37
CA LEU A 119 11.17 -54.34 27.58
C LEU A 119 12.31 -53.31 27.49
N LEU A 120 13.46 -53.73 26.95
CA LEU A 120 14.65 -52.90 26.81
C LEU A 120 14.42 -51.82 25.74
N VAL A 121 13.75 -52.16 24.63
CA VAL A 121 13.32 -51.22 23.59
C VAL A 121 12.39 -50.14 24.17
N GLY A 122 11.42 -50.54 25.00
CA GLY A 122 10.51 -49.61 25.67
C GLY A 122 11.22 -48.62 26.59
N VAL A 123 12.20 -49.10 27.38
CA VAL A 123 13.02 -48.23 28.25
C VAL A 123 13.87 -47.26 27.43
N LEU A 124 14.51 -47.71 26.35
CA LEU A 124 15.30 -46.83 25.49
C LEU A 124 14.43 -45.76 24.83
N GLY A 125 13.23 -46.10 24.36
CA GLY A 125 12.27 -45.13 23.82
C GLY A 125 11.85 -44.08 24.85
N LEU A 126 11.57 -44.49 26.10
CA LEU A 126 11.20 -43.58 27.19
C LEU A 126 12.33 -42.64 27.62
N ILE A 127 13.58 -42.96 27.33
CA ILE A 127 14.73 -42.11 27.65
C ILE A 127 15.07 -41.21 26.47
N PHE A 128 15.25 -41.79 25.28
CA PHE A 128 15.80 -41.05 24.13
C PHE A 128 14.78 -40.12 23.47
N VAL A 129 13.49 -40.48 23.43
CA VAL A 129 12.47 -39.61 22.81
C VAL A 129 12.24 -38.34 23.64
N PRO A 130 12.02 -38.41 24.98
CA PRO A 130 11.96 -37.21 25.81
C PRO A 130 13.29 -36.46 25.90
N GLY A 131 14.42 -37.20 25.91
CA GLY A 131 15.76 -36.60 25.86
C GLY A 131 15.96 -35.74 24.61
N TRP A 132 15.53 -36.23 23.44
CA TRP A 132 15.53 -35.45 22.21
C TRP A 132 14.61 -34.24 22.30
N MET A 133 13.41 -34.38 22.87
CA MET A 133 12.48 -33.26 23.01
C MET A 133 13.09 -32.12 23.85
N LEU A 134 13.76 -32.44 24.96
CA LEU A 134 14.47 -31.45 25.78
C LEU A 134 15.64 -30.81 25.01
N PHE A 135 16.40 -31.61 24.28
CA PHE A 135 17.48 -31.11 23.42
C PHE A 135 16.97 -30.20 22.31
N ALA A 136 15.85 -30.56 21.66
CA ALA A 136 15.19 -29.78 20.63
C ALA A 136 14.80 -28.38 21.15
N PHE A 137 14.22 -28.28 22.34
CA PHE A 137 13.91 -26.99 22.96
C PHE A 137 15.16 -26.16 23.26
N TRP A 138 16.25 -26.82 23.68
CA TRP A 138 17.52 -26.15 23.95
C TRP A 138 18.17 -25.58 22.68
N ILE A 139 18.17 -26.34 21.57
CA ILE A 139 18.74 -25.89 20.29
C ILE A 139 17.80 -25.02 19.45
N ALA A 140 16.50 -24.97 19.77
CA ALA A 140 15.52 -24.26 18.97
C ALA A 140 15.89 -22.78 18.78
N ARG A 141 16.26 -22.07 19.85
CA ARG A 141 16.62 -20.65 19.78
C ARG A 141 17.86 -20.37 18.92
N PRO A 142 19.04 -20.99 19.16
CA PRO A 142 20.23 -20.71 18.35
C PRO A 142 20.05 -21.13 16.88
N THR A 143 19.40 -22.26 16.61
CA THR A 143 19.20 -22.74 15.23
C THR A 143 18.15 -21.92 14.48
N THR A 144 17.12 -21.40 15.16
CA THR A 144 16.16 -20.48 14.55
C THR A 144 16.80 -19.13 14.23
N ASN A 145 17.68 -18.62 15.10
CA ASN A 145 18.43 -17.40 14.78
C ASN A 145 19.33 -17.60 13.56
N TRP A 146 20.01 -18.75 13.48
CA TRP A 146 20.84 -19.11 12.33
C TRP A 146 20.02 -19.28 11.04
N ILE A 147 18.84 -19.91 11.09
CA ILE A 147 18.02 -20.06 9.89
C ILE A 147 17.53 -18.70 9.38
N MET A 148 17.14 -17.81 10.30
CA MET A 148 16.66 -16.48 9.94
C MET A 148 17.76 -15.56 9.39
N SER A 149 19.04 -15.77 9.77
CA SER A 149 20.14 -14.90 9.34
C SER A 149 20.95 -15.40 8.14
N SER A 150 21.09 -16.71 7.97
CA SER A 150 21.96 -17.28 6.93
C SER A 150 21.40 -18.56 6.30
N GLY A 151 20.59 -19.33 7.03
CA GLY A 151 20.01 -20.56 6.51
C GLY A 151 18.96 -20.32 5.42
N ILE A 152 18.14 -19.27 5.55
CA ILE A 152 17.14 -18.89 4.54
C ILE A 152 17.80 -18.71 3.18
N ASP A 153 18.90 -17.97 3.10
CA ASP A 153 19.62 -17.77 1.85
C ASP A 153 20.13 -19.11 1.30
N PHE A 154 20.72 -19.97 2.13
CA PHE A 154 21.20 -21.29 1.69
C PHE A 154 20.08 -22.18 1.11
N PHE A 155 18.91 -22.25 1.78
CA PHE A 155 17.79 -23.09 1.35
C PHE A 155 16.98 -22.48 0.20
N LEU A 156 16.87 -21.15 0.13
CA LEU A 156 16.10 -20.47 -0.90
C LEU A 156 16.90 -20.15 -2.15
N LYS A 157 18.24 -20.08 -2.11
CA LYS A 157 19.09 -19.78 -3.29
C LYS A 157 18.76 -20.62 -4.54
N PRO A 158 18.51 -21.94 -4.44
CA PRO A 158 18.13 -22.74 -5.61
C PRO A 158 16.75 -22.34 -6.19
N PHE A 159 15.87 -21.79 -5.36
CA PHE A 159 14.50 -21.41 -5.71
C PHE A 159 14.32 -19.89 -5.89
N GLU A 160 15.36 -19.11 -5.62
CA GLU A 160 15.32 -17.65 -5.54
C GLU A 160 14.70 -17.03 -6.79
N LYS A 161 15.18 -17.40 -7.98
CA LYS A 161 14.62 -16.91 -9.25
C LYS A 161 13.14 -17.25 -9.42
N THR A 162 12.74 -18.46 -9.02
CA THR A 162 11.35 -18.91 -9.13
C THR A 162 10.45 -18.20 -8.12
N LEU A 163 10.94 -17.99 -6.90
CA LEU A 163 10.25 -17.26 -5.84
C LEU A 163 10.11 -15.79 -6.19
N ILE A 164 11.18 -15.14 -6.64
CA ILE A 164 11.18 -13.75 -7.12
C ILE A 164 10.20 -13.61 -8.29
N LYS A 165 10.24 -14.53 -9.26
CA LYS A 165 9.30 -14.50 -10.40
C LYS A 165 7.84 -14.65 -9.94
N LYS A 166 7.52 -15.66 -9.12
CA LYS A 166 6.16 -15.88 -8.60
C LYS A 166 5.70 -14.73 -7.71
N LEU A 167 6.61 -14.18 -6.91
CA LEU A 167 6.34 -13.01 -6.08
C LEU A 167 6.04 -11.82 -6.98
N GLY A 168 6.89 -11.51 -7.95
CA GLY A 168 6.68 -10.47 -8.97
C GLY A 168 5.32 -10.60 -9.67
N GLU A 169 4.98 -11.77 -10.20
CA GLU A 169 3.67 -12.04 -10.80
C GLU A 169 2.52 -11.82 -9.80
N THR A 170 2.69 -12.24 -8.53
CA THR A 170 1.68 -12.04 -7.48
C THR A 170 1.55 -10.58 -7.07
N LEU A 171 2.64 -9.81 -7.09
CA LEU A 171 2.68 -8.38 -6.81
C LEU A 171 2.02 -7.61 -7.95
N GLU A 172 2.34 -7.92 -9.21
CA GLU A 172 1.67 -7.37 -10.40
C GLU A 172 0.16 -7.64 -10.37
N ASP A 173 -0.25 -8.87 -10.06
CA ASP A 173 -1.66 -9.24 -9.88
C ASP A 173 -2.37 -8.49 -8.72
N GLY A 174 -1.59 -7.96 -7.78
CA GLY A 174 -2.06 -7.17 -6.63
C GLY A 174 -1.90 -5.67 -6.81
N CYS A 175 -1.34 -5.21 -7.93
CA CYS A 175 -1.01 -3.82 -8.18
C CYS A 175 -2.26 -3.05 -8.62
N SER A 176 -2.57 -2.00 -7.88
CA SER A 176 -3.53 -0.98 -8.24
C SER A 176 -2.78 0.25 -8.74
N GLU A 177 -3.41 1.06 -9.58
CA GLU A 177 -2.83 2.29 -10.13
C GLU A 177 -3.86 3.42 -10.22
N PHE A 178 -3.39 4.64 -9.95
CA PHE A 178 -4.03 5.89 -10.33
C PHE A 178 -3.25 6.48 -11.49
N ASN A 179 -3.88 6.64 -12.66
CA ASN A 179 -3.24 7.15 -13.86
C ASN A 179 -3.69 8.59 -14.13
N ARG A 180 -2.78 9.54 -13.95
CA ARG A 180 -3.00 10.99 -14.17
C ARG A 180 -3.27 11.29 -15.64
N ILE A 181 -2.59 10.63 -16.56
CA ILE A 181 -2.66 10.89 -18.01
C ILE A 181 -3.99 10.43 -18.60
N THR A 182 -4.45 9.23 -18.24
CA THR A 182 -5.72 8.69 -18.76
C THR A 182 -6.93 9.08 -17.90
N GLY A 183 -6.68 9.58 -16.67
CA GLY A 183 -7.70 9.85 -15.67
C GLY A 183 -8.37 8.59 -15.11
N GLN A 184 -7.79 7.40 -15.36
CA GLN A 184 -8.34 6.12 -14.90
C GLN A 184 -7.79 5.70 -13.54
N VAL A 185 -8.60 4.95 -12.81
CA VAL A 185 -8.24 4.28 -11.57
C VAL A 185 -8.47 2.80 -11.75
N ARG A 186 -7.38 2.04 -11.63
CA ARG A 186 -7.40 0.58 -11.71
C ARG A 186 -7.11 0.00 -10.34
N ILE A 187 -8.01 -0.80 -9.80
CA ILE A 187 -7.88 -1.39 -8.47
C ILE A 187 -7.89 -2.92 -8.58
N ALA A 188 -6.83 -3.57 -8.09
CA ALA A 188 -6.73 -5.01 -8.09
C ALA A 188 -7.76 -5.65 -7.14
N LEU A 189 -8.65 -6.49 -7.67
CA LEU A 189 -9.64 -7.24 -6.91
C LEU A 189 -9.13 -8.62 -6.43
N GLY A 190 -7.91 -9.00 -6.82
CA GLY A 190 -7.33 -10.31 -6.60
C GLY A 190 -7.64 -11.31 -7.71
N GLY A 191 -6.80 -12.34 -7.84
CA GLY A 191 -6.95 -13.38 -8.85
C GLY A 191 -6.96 -12.85 -10.29
N LYS A 192 -6.05 -11.92 -10.62
CA LYS A 192 -5.91 -11.28 -11.94
C LYS A 192 -7.11 -10.44 -12.40
N ARG A 193 -8.01 -10.10 -11.48
CA ARG A 193 -9.17 -9.24 -11.77
C ARG A 193 -8.87 -7.81 -11.37
N PHE A 194 -9.21 -6.87 -12.24
CA PHE A 194 -9.02 -5.44 -12.02
C PHE A 194 -10.34 -4.70 -12.17
N PHE A 195 -10.60 -3.76 -11.27
CA PHE A 195 -11.68 -2.80 -11.37
C PHE A 195 -11.13 -1.53 -12.02
N ASP A 196 -11.56 -1.20 -13.23
CA ASP A 196 -11.06 -0.05 -13.99
C ASP A 196 -12.20 0.95 -14.23
N ALA A 197 -12.04 2.17 -13.71
CA ALA A 197 -13.03 3.23 -13.88
C ALA A 197 -12.38 4.62 -13.84
N PRO A 198 -12.98 5.63 -14.49
CA PRO A 198 -12.52 7.01 -14.42
C PRO A 198 -12.51 7.53 -12.98
N PHE A 199 -11.50 8.33 -12.61
CA PHE A 199 -11.35 8.94 -11.28
C PHE A 199 -12.59 9.75 -10.87
N ILE A 200 -13.23 10.42 -11.83
CA ILE A 200 -14.46 11.20 -11.63
C ILE A 200 -15.66 10.34 -11.19
N GLU A 201 -15.64 9.02 -11.44
CA GLU A 201 -16.68 8.08 -10.98
C GLU A 201 -16.51 7.70 -9.49
N PHE A 202 -15.40 8.07 -8.85
CA PHE A 202 -15.15 7.79 -7.43
C PHE A 202 -15.58 8.97 -6.55
N ASP A 203 -16.28 8.66 -5.48
CA ASP A 203 -16.54 9.56 -4.38
C ASP A 203 -15.56 9.27 -3.24
N ALA A 204 -14.92 10.31 -2.72
CA ALA A 204 -14.03 10.21 -1.57
C ALA A 204 -14.78 10.50 -0.28
N TYR A 205 -14.51 9.70 0.74
CA TYR A 205 -15.07 9.84 2.08
C TYR A 205 -13.95 9.81 3.10
N VAL A 206 -14.09 10.62 4.14
CA VAL A 206 -13.36 10.40 5.39
C VAL A 206 -14.19 9.46 6.25
N ASP A 207 -13.68 8.25 6.45
CA ASP A 207 -14.29 7.23 7.30
C ASP A 207 -13.70 7.31 8.71
N ARG A 208 -14.57 7.24 9.74
CA ARG A 208 -14.17 7.29 11.15
C ARG A 208 -14.04 5.87 11.70
N VAL A 209 -12.81 5.49 12.04
CA VAL A 209 -12.48 4.19 12.61
C VAL A 209 -12.35 4.33 14.13
N ILE A 210 -13.19 3.61 14.88
CA ILE A 210 -13.12 3.58 16.34
C ILE A 210 -12.30 2.35 16.74
N GLN A 211 -11.24 2.56 17.51
CA GLN A 211 -10.41 1.50 18.10
C GLN A 211 -10.31 1.70 19.61
N GLU A 212 -9.80 0.71 20.34
CA GLU A 212 -9.64 0.79 21.81
C GLU A 212 -8.78 1.99 22.25
N SER A 213 -7.82 2.40 21.42
CA SER A 213 -6.92 3.52 21.68
C SER A 213 -7.47 4.90 21.31
N GLY A 214 -8.64 4.97 20.64
CA GLY A 214 -9.26 6.25 20.29
C GLY A 214 -9.97 6.27 18.93
N VAL A 215 -10.18 7.49 18.44
CA VAL A 215 -10.83 7.76 17.16
C VAL A 215 -9.77 8.06 16.12
N PHE A 216 -9.85 7.34 15.00
CA PHE A 216 -8.98 7.50 13.86
C PHE A 216 -9.79 7.75 12.59
N TYR A 217 -9.11 8.18 11.54
CA TYR A 217 -9.69 8.55 10.26
C TYR A 217 -8.93 7.87 9.13
N ARG A 218 -9.62 7.56 8.03
CA ARG A 218 -8.97 7.05 6.82
C ARG A 218 -9.67 7.57 5.57
N LEU A 219 -8.93 7.67 4.47
CA LEU A 219 -9.52 7.98 3.17
C LEU A 219 -10.12 6.71 2.58
N MET A 220 -11.39 6.81 2.21
CA MET A 220 -12.13 5.75 1.55
C MET A 220 -12.62 6.22 0.20
N LEU A 221 -12.31 5.47 -0.85
CA LEU A 221 -12.83 5.73 -2.19
C LEU A 221 -13.97 4.77 -2.48
N VAL A 222 -15.07 5.30 -3.00
CA VAL A 222 -16.24 4.49 -3.36
C VAL A 222 -16.61 4.80 -4.79
N HIS A 223 -16.68 3.77 -5.62
CA HIS A 223 -17.17 3.94 -6.97
C HIS A 223 -18.69 4.23 -6.96
N ARG A 224 -19.10 5.38 -7.50
CA ARG A 224 -20.45 5.94 -7.38
C ARG A 224 -21.54 5.01 -7.93
N TYR A 225 -21.30 4.36 -9.07
CA TYR A 225 -22.36 3.60 -9.74
C TYR A 225 -22.48 2.16 -9.25
N THR A 226 -21.35 1.52 -8.91
CA THR A 226 -21.33 0.13 -8.42
C THR A 226 -21.34 0.01 -6.91
N GLN A 227 -21.13 1.13 -6.19
CA GLN A 227 -21.03 1.20 -4.73
C GLN A 227 -19.91 0.33 -4.15
N LYS A 228 -18.95 -0.10 -4.97
CA LYS A 228 -17.74 -0.80 -4.51
C LYS A 228 -16.88 0.15 -3.70
N THR A 229 -16.52 -0.28 -2.51
CA THR A 229 -15.69 0.47 -1.56
C THR A 229 -14.25 0.00 -1.63
N PHE A 230 -13.33 0.95 -1.63
CA PHE A 230 -11.89 0.76 -1.66
C PHE A 230 -11.25 1.51 -0.50
N ASN A 231 -10.89 0.77 0.54
CA ASN A 231 -10.29 1.25 1.79
C ASN A 231 -8.93 0.59 2.08
N LYS A 232 -8.34 -0.07 1.08
CA LYS A 232 -7.01 -0.68 1.13
C LYS A 232 -6.08 -0.08 0.09
N THR A 233 -6.21 1.23 -0.14
CA THR A 233 -5.35 1.97 -1.06
C THR A 233 -4.11 2.47 -0.35
N ALA A 234 -3.08 2.91 -1.09
CA ALA A 234 -1.91 3.60 -0.51
C ALA A 234 -2.27 4.87 0.27
N PHE A 235 -3.48 5.40 0.09
CA PHE A 235 -3.96 6.61 0.74
C PHE A 235 -4.96 6.32 1.88
N SER A 236 -5.23 5.05 2.17
CA SER A 236 -6.19 4.61 3.17
C SER A 236 -5.54 4.25 4.52
N SER A 237 -4.37 4.82 4.82
CA SER A 237 -3.75 4.72 6.14
C SER A 237 -4.68 5.24 7.22
N ILE A 238 -4.53 4.69 8.43
CA ILE A 238 -5.34 5.06 9.60
C ILE A 238 -4.59 6.18 10.31
N GLU A 239 -5.15 7.39 10.23
CA GLU A 239 -4.58 8.60 10.80
C GLU A 239 -5.29 8.99 12.09
N SER A 240 -4.52 9.49 13.06
CA SER A 240 -5.09 10.05 14.30
C SER A 240 -5.73 11.42 14.07
N ASN A 241 -5.32 12.15 13.04
CA ASN A 241 -5.84 13.48 12.71
C ASN A 241 -6.65 13.45 11.40
N LYS A 242 -7.90 13.90 11.46
CA LYS A 242 -8.77 14.04 10.29
C LYS A 242 -8.15 14.91 9.20
N ASN A 243 -7.50 16.00 9.59
CA ASN A 243 -6.94 16.97 8.64
C ASN A 243 -5.83 16.35 7.78
N GLU A 244 -5.14 15.31 8.28
CA GLU A 244 -4.16 14.54 7.51
C GLU A 244 -4.84 13.84 6.34
N VAL A 245 -5.97 13.18 6.60
CA VAL A 245 -6.77 12.51 5.57
C VAL A 245 -7.29 13.52 4.53
N LEU A 246 -7.69 14.72 4.99
CA LEU A 246 -8.16 15.80 4.11
C LEU A 246 -7.05 16.33 3.20
N ALA A 247 -5.83 16.49 3.73
CA ALA A 247 -4.64 16.87 2.97
C ALA A 247 -4.21 15.76 1.98
N THR A 248 -4.29 14.49 2.39
CA THR A 248 -4.07 13.34 1.50
C THR A 248 -5.05 13.35 0.31
N TRP A 249 -6.33 13.63 0.56
CA TRP A 249 -7.31 13.76 -0.52
C TRP A 249 -7.03 14.97 -1.42
N ASP A 250 -6.65 16.11 -0.86
CA ASP A 250 -6.28 17.30 -1.64
C ASP A 250 -5.07 17.02 -2.55
N MET A 251 -4.01 16.43 -1.99
CA MET A 251 -2.82 15.98 -2.70
C MET A 251 -3.18 15.02 -3.85
N LEU A 252 -3.99 13.98 -3.58
CA LEU A 252 -4.37 12.99 -4.59
C LEU A 252 -5.17 13.62 -5.73
N GLN A 253 -6.12 14.52 -5.44
CA GLN A 253 -6.87 15.20 -6.49
C GLN A 253 -5.99 16.13 -7.34
N ARG A 254 -5.05 16.85 -6.73
CA ARG A 254 -4.07 17.68 -7.46
C ARG A 254 -3.17 16.81 -8.34
N TYR A 255 -2.76 15.66 -7.82
CA TYR A 255 -2.02 14.67 -8.58
C TYR A 255 -2.84 14.13 -9.78
N MET A 256 -4.15 13.94 -9.66
CA MET A 256 -4.97 13.47 -10.78
C MET A 256 -5.33 14.58 -11.78
N ASP A 257 -5.36 15.85 -11.37
CA ASP A 257 -5.72 16.97 -12.25
C ASP A 257 -4.51 17.47 -13.05
N VAL A 258 -4.51 17.21 -14.36
CA VAL A 258 -3.43 17.61 -15.28
C VAL A 258 -3.31 19.12 -15.49
N THR A 259 -4.31 19.90 -15.08
CA THR A 259 -4.25 21.37 -15.15
C THR A 259 -3.47 22.00 -14.00
N HIS A 260 -3.20 21.23 -12.94
CA HIS A 260 -2.43 21.68 -11.78
C HIS A 260 -1.03 21.07 -11.79
N PRO A 261 -0.01 21.78 -11.27
CA PRO A 261 1.30 21.17 -11.04
C PRO A 261 1.16 20.00 -10.08
N LEU A 262 2.05 19.02 -10.20
CA LEU A 262 2.14 17.90 -9.28
C LEU A 262 2.25 18.43 -7.83
N PRO A 263 1.56 17.80 -6.87
CA PRO A 263 1.70 18.19 -5.48
C PRO A 263 3.17 18.09 -5.06
N ASP A 264 3.62 19.06 -4.25
CA ASP A 264 5.00 19.08 -3.77
C ASP A 264 5.20 18.06 -2.66
N THR A 265 5.45 16.82 -3.06
CA THR A 265 5.71 15.71 -2.14
C THR A 265 7.04 15.04 -2.46
N THR A 266 7.63 14.48 -1.42
CA THR A 266 8.91 13.76 -1.46
C THR A 266 8.95 12.73 -2.58
N ARG A 267 7.92 11.89 -2.68
CA ARG A 267 7.86 10.80 -3.67
C ARG A 267 7.83 11.26 -5.13
N LEU A 268 7.39 12.49 -5.39
CA LEU A 268 7.26 13.03 -6.74
C LEU A 268 8.46 13.89 -7.15
N GLU A 269 9.31 14.31 -6.21
CA GLU A 269 10.46 15.18 -6.48
C GLU A 269 11.29 14.75 -7.70
N PRO A 270 11.69 13.46 -7.84
CA PRO A 270 12.54 13.06 -8.95
C PRO A 270 11.90 13.29 -10.33
N PHE A 271 10.57 13.28 -10.41
CA PHE A 271 9.83 13.30 -11.68
C PHE A 271 9.20 14.66 -12.00
N ARG A 272 9.31 15.66 -11.11
CA ARG A 272 8.65 16.97 -11.29
C ARG A 272 9.02 17.67 -12.59
N HIS A 273 10.28 17.53 -13.02
CA HIS A 273 10.79 18.12 -14.25
C HIS A 273 10.22 17.48 -15.53
N LEU A 274 9.63 16.28 -15.43
CA LEU A 274 9.04 15.55 -16.55
C LEU A 274 7.58 15.95 -16.82
N ASP A 275 6.87 16.52 -15.84
CA ASP A 275 5.52 17.06 -16.03
C ASP A 275 5.61 18.53 -16.51
N PRO A 276 5.13 18.88 -17.71
CA PRO A 276 5.32 20.23 -18.27
C PRO A 276 4.69 21.35 -17.45
N VAL A 277 3.54 21.09 -16.82
CA VAL A 277 2.82 22.08 -16.00
C VAL A 277 3.61 22.35 -14.73
N THR A 278 4.17 21.29 -14.15
CA THR A 278 5.02 21.33 -12.96
C THR A 278 6.34 22.01 -13.24
N ALA A 279 7.02 21.65 -14.33
CA ALA A 279 8.29 22.26 -14.72
C ALA A 279 8.16 23.77 -14.94
N GLU A 280 7.09 24.23 -15.60
CA GLU A 280 6.83 25.66 -15.78
C GLU A 280 6.53 26.36 -14.45
N HIS A 281 5.76 25.72 -13.57
CA HIS A 281 5.45 26.24 -12.25
C HIS A 281 6.71 26.37 -11.39
N ASP A 282 7.53 25.32 -11.32
CA ASP A 282 8.77 25.27 -10.53
C ASP A 282 9.79 26.29 -11.02
N ARG A 283 9.88 26.50 -12.35
CA ARG A 283 10.72 27.55 -12.94
C ARG A 283 10.27 28.95 -12.51
N LYS A 284 8.97 29.20 -12.47
CA LYS A 284 8.40 30.51 -12.06
C LYS A 284 8.58 30.78 -10.57
N THR A 285 8.46 29.75 -9.72
CA THR A 285 8.57 29.89 -8.26
C THR A 285 10.01 29.78 -7.76
N GLY A 286 10.95 29.35 -8.61
CA GLY A 286 12.35 29.13 -8.22
C GLY A 286 12.51 27.95 -7.25
N ARG A 287 11.62 26.94 -7.36
CA ARG A 287 11.65 25.77 -6.48
C ARG A 287 12.95 24.98 -6.67
N ASN A 288 13.62 24.63 -5.57
CA ASN A 288 14.80 23.78 -5.61
C ASN A 288 14.44 22.35 -6.09
N PRO A 289 15.03 21.84 -7.19
CA PRO A 289 14.76 20.48 -7.69
C PRO A 289 15.23 19.33 -6.78
N ARG A 290 16.09 19.60 -5.80
CA ARG A 290 16.60 18.64 -4.81
C ARG A 290 16.15 18.96 -3.39
N TYR A 291 15.06 19.72 -3.24
CA TYR A 291 14.58 20.21 -1.95
C TYR A 291 14.44 19.11 -0.90
N TRP A 292 13.76 18.00 -1.23
CA TRP A 292 13.48 16.88 -0.34
C TRP A 292 14.68 15.94 -0.18
N ARG A 293 15.44 15.71 -1.24
CA ARG A 293 16.66 14.88 -1.21
C ARG A 293 17.74 15.46 -0.30
N ASP A 294 17.94 16.76 -0.36
CA ASP A 294 18.98 17.46 0.42
C ASP A 294 18.45 18.00 1.75
N LEU A 295 17.20 17.66 2.12
CA LEU A 295 16.54 18.10 3.36
C LEU A 295 17.10 17.39 4.59
N ASP A 296 17.37 18.13 5.66
CA ASP A 296 17.47 17.55 7.00
C ASP A 296 16.07 17.36 7.62
N LEU A 297 15.67 16.10 7.82
CA LEU A 297 14.31 15.76 8.23
C LEU A 297 13.97 16.30 9.63
N GLU A 298 14.89 16.22 10.58
CA GLU A 298 14.64 16.69 11.95
C GLU A 298 14.51 18.21 12.01
N SER A 299 15.43 18.96 11.37
CA SER A 299 15.29 20.41 11.25
C SER A 299 14.01 20.82 10.53
N TRP A 300 13.59 20.08 9.49
CA TRP A 300 12.34 20.37 8.80
C TRP A 300 11.12 20.12 9.68
N LYS A 301 11.09 19.00 10.41
CA LYS A 301 10.00 18.69 11.35
C LYS A 301 9.84 19.79 12.38
N GLU A 302 10.92 20.23 13.01
CA GLU A 302 10.88 21.29 14.04
C GLU A 302 10.62 22.68 13.44
N GLY A 303 11.03 22.90 12.19
CA GLY A 303 10.89 24.16 11.47
C GLY A 303 9.67 24.21 10.55
N LYS A 304 9.90 24.23 9.23
CA LYS A 304 8.86 24.47 8.20
C LYS A 304 7.76 23.42 8.20
N GLY A 305 8.09 22.16 8.45
CA GLY A 305 7.12 21.07 8.53
C GLY A 305 6.05 21.36 9.59
N TRP A 306 6.47 21.70 10.80
CA TRP A 306 5.51 22.03 11.87
C TRP A 306 4.86 23.40 11.70
N THR A 307 5.67 24.43 11.45
CA THR A 307 5.22 25.83 11.47
C THR A 307 4.48 26.25 10.20
N GLU A 308 4.69 25.59 9.06
CA GLU A 308 4.01 25.92 7.81
C GLU A 308 3.05 24.81 7.40
N VAL A 309 3.55 23.59 7.17
CA VAL A 309 2.73 22.50 6.59
C VAL A 309 1.67 22.01 7.57
N HIS A 310 2.09 21.56 8.76
CA HIS A 310 1.17 21.06 9.78
C HIS A 310 0.23 22.15 10.27
N ARG A 311 0.72 23.39 10.48
CA ARG A 311 -0.14 24.52 10.85
C ARG A 311 -1.19 24.81 9.76
N TYR A 312 -0.77 24.98 8.51
CA TYR A 312 -1.68 25.27 7.39
C TYR A 312 -2.77 24.20 7.27
N GLN A 313 -2.38 22.92 7.34
CA GLN A 313 -3.30 21.80 7.29
C GLN A 313 -4.36 21.85 8.41
N ASN A 314 -4.01 22.31 9.60
CA ASN A 314 -4.94 22.36 10.73
C ASN A 314 -5.78 23.64 10.78
N GLU A 315 -5.26 24.75 10.27
CA GLU A 315 -5.96 26.04 10.22
C GLU A 315 -6.84 26.20 8.98
N TYR A 316 -6.56 25.44 7.90
CA TYR A 316 -7.32 25.55 6.67
C TYR A 316 -8.82 25.26 6.90
N PRO A 317 -9.73 26.12 6.42
CA PRO A 317 -11.16 25.95 6.63
C PRO A 317 -11.73 24.88 5.69
N TRP A 318 -11.47 23.61 5.99
CA TRP A 318 -11.80 22.47 5.13
C TRP A 318 -13.27 22.37 4.71
N GLY A 319 -14.19 22.87 5.55
CA GLY A 319 -15.62 22.92 5.27
C GLY A 319 -16.06 24.01 4.28
N SER A 320 -15.18 24.96 3.94
CA SER A 320 -15.48 26.03 2.97
C SER A 320 -15.34 25.59 1.51
N ARG A 321 -14.78 24.39 1.28
CA ARG A 321 -14.54 23.85 -0.07
C ARG A 321 -15.84 23.54 -0.80
N VAL A 322 -15.92 23.93 -2.07
CA VAL A 322 -17.11 23.74 -2.90
C VAL A 322 -16.87 22.63 -3.91
N CYS A 323 -17.72 21.61 -3.88
CA CYS A 323 -17.63 20.49 -4.82
C CYS A 323 -18.06 20.92 -6.24
N LYS A 324 -17.15 20.82 -7.22
CA LYS A 324 -17.45 21.10 -8.63
C LYS A 324 -18.20 19.97 -9.32
N LEU A 325 -18.08 18.74 -8.80
CA LEU A 325 -18.74 17.56 -9.34
C LEU A 325 -20.23 17.49 -8.99
N THR A 326 -20.61 17.80 -7.75
CA THR A 326 -21.99 17.61 -7.28
C THR A 326 -23.03 18.34 -8.15
N PRO A 327 -22.81 19.59 -8.60
CA PRO A 327 -23.74 20.28 -9.50
C PRO A 327 -23.87 19.65 -10.90
N GLN A 328 -22.99 18.74 -11.29
CA GLN A 328 -23.01 18.08 -12.60
C GLN A 328 -23.78 16.74 -12.59
N LEU A 329 -24.09 16.21 -11.40
CA LEU A 329 -24.83 14.96 -11.26
C LEU A 329 -26.31 15.14 -11.64
N GLY A 330 -26.87 14.14 -12.32
CA GLY A 330 -28.27 14.12 -12.75
C GLY A 330 -28.55 14.89 -14.05
N LYS A 331 -27.53 15.47 -14.69
CA LYS A 331 -27.69 16.24 -15.93
C LYS A 331 -27.88 15.38 -17.18
N ILE A 332 -27.44 14.13 -17.14
CA ILE A 332 -27.62 13.15 -18.22
C ILE A 332 -28.12 11.83 -17.65
N SER A 333 -28.74 11.01 -18.49
CA SER A 333 -29.17 9.67 -18.10
C SER A 333 -27.99 8.69 -18.02
N MET A 334 -28.17 7.59 -17.29
CA MET A 334 -27.18 6.50 -17.26
C MET A 334 -26.98 5.87 -18.65
N GLU A 335 -28.05 5.79 -19.45
CA GLU A 335 -27.99 5.24 -20.81
C GLU A 335 -27.11 6.12 -21.72
N GLU A 336 -27.32 7.43 -21.66
CA GLU A 336 -26.51 8.39 -22.40
C GLU A 336 -25.05 8.36 -21.95
N TYR A 337 -24.80 8.28 -20.65
CA TYR A 337 -23.44 8.17 -20.12
C TYR A 337 -22.74 6.89 -20.59
N ARG A 338 -23.44 5.74 -20.61
CA ARG A 338 -22.88 4.47 -21.13
C ARG A 338 -22.44 4.58 -22.60
N LYS A 339 -23.12 5.39 -23.43
CA LYS A 339 -22.74 5.64 -24.83
C LYS A 339 -21.44 6.44 -24.95
N GLN A 340 -21.07 7.23 -23.94
CA GLN A 340 -19.85 8.04 -23.91
C GLN A 340 -18.62 7.28 -23.38
N ARG A 341 -18.84 6.14 -22.70
CA ARG A 341 -17.78 5.35 -22.07
C ARG A 341 -17.00 4.53 -23.11
N PRO A 342 -15.67 4.35 -22.93
CA PRO A 342 -14.87 3.58 -23.86
C PRO A 342 -15.27 2.10 -23.87
N ALA A 343 -15.03 1.43 -25.01
CA ALA A 343 -15.24 -0.01 -25.14
C ALA A 343 -14.33 -0.75 -24.14
N GLY A 344 -14.90 -1.61 -23.30
CA GLY A 344 -14.16 -2.33 -22.24
C GLY A 344 -14.19 -1.67 -20.86
N ALA A 345 -14.82 -0.49 -20.70
CA ALA A 345 -15.05 0.11 -19.40
C ALA A 345 -15.85 -0.83 -18.47
N TRP A 346 -15.56 -0.79 -17.17
CA TRP A 346 -16.24 -1.65 -16.20
C TRP A 346 -17.76 -1.48 -16.25
N SER A 347 -18.53 -2.58 -16.22
CA SER A 347 -19.99 -2.53 -16.31
C SER A 347 -20.62 -1.76 -15.14
N ILE A 348 -21.41 -0.73 -15.44
CA ILE A 348 -22.17 0.10 -14.48
C ILE A 348 -23.65 0.08 -14.81
#